data_AF-A0A537DJ43-F1
#
_entry.id   AF-A0A537DJ43-F1
#
_cell.length_a   1.000
_cell.length_b   1.000
_cell.length_c   1.000
_cell.angle_alpha   90.00
_cell.angle_beta   90.00
_cell.angle_gamma   90.00
#
_symmetry.space_group_name_H-M   'P 1'
#
loop_
_entity.id
_entity.type
_entity.pdbx_description
1 polymer ?
#
loop_
_entity_poly.entity_id
_entity_poly.type
_entity_poly.pdbx_seq_one_letter_code
_entity_poly.pdbx_strand_id
1 'polypeptide(L)'
;MSDRLDMEQLKRKEFAKRTRWLVWVESSVILGLLVWVSLEYENNPFLQSWAKTNIGPASFLLNGTLAGLYAGTMLGYMISKYLGTRTEKEKILETIRKRA
;
A
#
# COMPACT_ATOMS: atom_id res chain seq x y z
N MET A 1 23.72 18.13 24.67
CA MET A 1 22.93 18.61 23.52
C MET A 1 22.55 17.49 22.55
N SER A 2 23.34 16.39 22.46
CA SER A 2 23.04 15.20 21.66
C SER A 2 21.82 14.39 22.13
N ASP A 3 21.60 14.23 23.44
CA ASP A 3 20.49 13.40 23.97
C ASP A 3 19.10 13.92 23.60
N ARG A 4 18.92 15.24 23.44
CA ARG A 4 17.65 15.81 22.98
C ARG A 4 17.39 15.48 21.50
N LEU A 5 18.43 15.48 20.67
CA LEU A 5 18.33 15.12 19.25
C LEU A 5 18.02 13.62 19.09
N ASP A 6 18.60 12.75 19.92
CA ASP A 6 18.30 11.31 19.91
C ASP A 6 16.86 11.00 20.36
N MET A 7 16.36 11.67 21.40
CA MET A 7 14.97 11.51 21.85
C MET A 7 13.95 11.96 20.81
N GLU A 8 14.21 13.03 20.07
CA GLU A 8 13.34 13.45 18.96
C GLU A 8 13.40 12.48 17.78
N GLN A 9 14.57 11.92 17.46
CA GLN A 9 14.70 10.89 16.42
C GLN A 9 13.98 9.59 16.78
N LEU A 10 14.02 9.18 18.04
CA LEU A 10 13.32 7.99 18.54
C LEU A 10 11.80 8.17 18.46
N LYS A 11 11.27 9.31 18.91
CA LYS A 11 9.84 9.63 18.75
C LYS A 11 9.42 9.62 17.29
N ARG A 12 10.18 10.25 16.38
CA ARG A 12 9.87 10.22 14.94
C ARG A 12 9.86 8.81 14.35
N LYS A 13 10.80 7.95 14.76
CA LYS A 13 10.83 6.54 14.32
C LYS A 13 9.60 5.77 14.82
N GLU A 14 9.15 6.02 16.04
CA GLU A 14 7.97 5.38 16.62
C GLU A 14 6.66 5.83 15.94
N PHE A 15 6.49 7.13 15.72
CA PHE A 15 5.37 7.67 14.96
C PHE A 15 5.35 7.13 13.53
N ALA A 16 6.49 7.11 12.84
CA ALA A 16 6.59 6.54 11.49
C ALA A 16 6.24 5.05 11.45
N LYS A 17 6.59 4.27 12.48
CA LYS A 17 6.23 2.85 12.60
C LYS A 17 4.73 2.66 12.78
N ARG A 18 4.11 3.46 13.66
CA ARG A 18 2.65 3.40 13.92
C ARG A 18 1.85 3.83 12.69
N THR A 19 2.22 4.95 12.06
CA THR A 19 1.58 5.42 10.82
C THR A 19 1.72 4.39 9.70
N ARG A 20 2.88 3.75 9.56
CA ARG A 20 3.08 2.70 8.56
C ARG A 20 2.18 1.48 8.78
N TRP A 21 1.94 1.11 10.03
CA TRP A 21 1.05 -0.01 10.35
C TRP A 21 -0.41 0.35 10.10
N LEU A 22 -0.81 1.58 10.45
CA LEU A 22 -2.15 2.09 10.22
C LEU A 22 -2.48 2.14 8.72
N VAL A 23 -1.57 2.66 7.90
CA VAL A 23 -1.70 2.66 6.43
C VAL A 23 -1.84 1.24 5.89
N TRP A 24 -1.13 0.26 6.47
CA TRP A 24 -1.24 -1.14 6.05
C TRP A 24 -2.61 -1.74 6.33
N VAL A 25 -3.15 -1.49 7.53
CA VAL A 25 -4.48 -1.94 7.91
C VAL A 25 -5.53 -1.27 7.04
N GLU A 26 -5.44 0.05 6.87
CA GLU A 26 -6.35 0.82 6.02
C GLU A 26 -6.34 0.33 4.58
N SER A 27 -5.17 0.14 3.97
CA SER A 27 -5.04 -0.42 2.62
C SER A 27 -5.62 -1.83 2.51
N SER A 28 -5.47 -2.66 3.53
CA SER A 28 -6.03 -4.02 3.54
C SER A 28 -7.55 -4.01 3.63
N VAL A 29 -8.12 -3.12 4.44
CA VAL A 29 -9.58 -2.91 4.54
C VAL A 29 -10.13 -2.41 3.21
N ILE A 30 -9.48 -1.42 2.59
CA ILE A 30 -9.88 -0.91 1.27
C ILE A 30 -9.85 -2.03 0.22
N LEU A 31 -8.79 -2.82 0.18
CA LEU A 31 -8.70 -3.95 -0.75
C LEU A 31 -9.81 -4.97 -0.51
N GLY A 32 -10.08 -5.32 0.75
CA GLY A 32 -11.19 -6.23 1.10
C GLY A 32 -12.55 -5.71 0.64
N LEU A 33 -12.81 -4.41 0.83
CA LEU A 33 -14.04 -3.76 0.37
C LEU A 33 -14.14 -3.75 -1.17
N LEU A 34 -13.04 -3.50 -1.88
CA LEU A 34 -13.01 -3.53 -3.35
C LEU A 34 -13.32 -4.93 -3.89
N VAL A 35 -12.73 -5.97 -3.27
CA VAL A 35 -13.02 -7.37 -3.62
C VAL A 35 -14.48 -7.70 -3.31
N TRP A 36 -15.00 -7.27 -2.16
CA TRP A 36 -16.38 -7.51 -1.79
C TRP A 36 -17.38 -6.87 -2.75
N VAL A 37 -17.19 -5.58 -3.05
CA VAL A 37 -18.02 -4.85 -4.02
C VAL A 37 -17.94 -5.51 -5.39
N SER A 38 -16.77 -5.99 -5.78
CA SER A 38 -16.60 -6.72 -7.03
C SER A 38 -17.39 -8.00 -7.08
N LEU A 39 -17.37 -8.76 -5.99
CA LEU A 39 -18.09 -10.02 -5.89
C LEU A 39 -19.60 -9.78 -5.88
N GLU A 40 -20.06 -8.74 -5.21
CA GLU A 40 -21.46 -8.31 -5.26
C GLU A 40 -21.86 -7.86 -6.67
N TYR A 41 -21.01 -7.10 -7.37
CA TYR A 41 -21.27 -6.66 -8.73
C TYR A 41 -21.42 -7.80 -9.73
N GLU A 42 -20.62 -8.86 -9.59
CA GLU A 42 -20.71 -10.05 -10.45
C GLU A 42 -21.92 -10.93 -10.14
N ASN A 43 -22.33 -11.01 -8.86
CA ASN A 43 -23.42 -11.86 -8.42
C ASN A 43 -24.79 -11.17 -8.41
N ASN A 44 -24.84 -9.84 -8.62
CA ASN A 44 -26.07 -9.05 -8.53
C ASN A 44 -26.41 -8.35 -9.87
N PRO A 45 -27.33 -8.92 -10.67
CA PRO A 45 -27.74 -8.34 -11.96
C PRO A 45 -28.35 -6.95 -11.84
N PHE A 46 -29.02 -6.67 -10.71
CA PHE A 46 -29.57 -5.34 -10.45
C PHE A 46 -28.44 -4.31 -10.28
N LEU A 47 -27.40 -4.65 -9.50
CA LEU A 47 -26.24 -3.77 -9.34
C LEU A 47 -25.52 -3.54 -10.67
N GLN A 48 -25.40 -4.60 -11.48
CA GLN A 48 -24.77 -4.52 -12.80
C GLN A 48 -25.52 -3.58 -13.74
N SER A 49 -26.85 -3.69 -13.80
CA SER A 49 -27.70 -2.79 -14.61
C SER A 49 -27.65 -1.37 -14.08
N TRP A 50 -27.81 -1.18 -12.78
CA TRP A 50 -27.76 0.15 -12.16
C TRP A 50 -26.43 0.85 -12.42
N ALA A 51 -25.31 0.14 -12.29
CA ALA A 51 -23.99 0.69 -12.54
C ALA A 51 -23.78 1.01 -14.02
N LYS A 52 -24.25 0.18 -14.95
CA LYS A 52 -24.21 0.49 -16.39
C LYS A 52 -25.00 1.76 -16.71
N THR A 53 -26.10 2.03 -16.00
CA THR A 53 -26.92 3.23 -16.19
C THR A 53 -26.32 4.48 -15.54
N ASN A 54 -25.78 4.38 -14.32
CA ASN A 54 -25.35 5.54 -13.52
C ASN A 54 -23.85 5.85 -13.64
N ILE A 55 -23.02 4.82 -13.70
CA ILE A 55 -21.56 4.91 -13.77
C ILE A 55 -21.09 4.77 -15.23
N GLY A 56 -21.92 4.18 -16.08
CA GLY A 56 -21.68 4.07 -17.51
C GLY A 56 -20.51 3.14 -17.82
N PRO A 57 -19.62 3.49 -18.76
CA PRO A 57 -18.53 2.62 -19.18
C PRO A 57 -17.59 2.28 -18.03
N ALA A 58 -17.39 3.18 -17.05
CA ALA A 58 -16.54 2.96 -15.89
C ALA A 58 -17.03 1.84 -14.95
N SER A 59 -18.25 1.33 -15.12
CA SER A 59 -18.77 0.18 -14.37
C SER A 59 -17.92 -1.09 -14.54
N PHE A 60 -17.11 -1.20 -15.61
CA PHE A 60 -16.16 -2.31 -15.79
C PHE A 60 -15.16 -2.43 -14.61
N LEU A 61 -14.84 -1.31 -13.95
CA LEU A 61 -13.95 -1.28 -12.81
C LEU A 61 -14.47 -2.10 -11.63
N LEU A 62 -15.80 -2.21 -11.53
CA LEU A 62 -16.47 -2.97 -10.48
C LEU A 62 -16.39 -4.49 -10.71
N ASN A 63 -15.95 -5.01 -11.86
CA ASN A 63 -15.81 -6.48 -12.04
C ASN A 63 -14.56 -7.06 -11.34
N GLY A 64 -13.85 -6.25 -10.54
CA GLY A 64 -12.62 -6.67 -9.88
C GLY A 64 -11.37 -6.15 -10.57
N THR A 65 -11.51 -5.51 -11.74
CA THR A 65 -10.43 -4.75 -12.36
C THR A 65 -9.86 -3.70 -11.41
N LEU A 66 -10.71 -2.95 -10.70
CA LEU A 66 -10.25 -1.95 -9.72
C LEU A 66 -9.53 -2.58 -8.52
N ALA A 67 -10.05 -3.70 -8.01
CA ALA A 67 -9.42 -4.46 -6.94
C ALA A 67 -8.03 -4.98 -7.37
N GLY A 68 -7.91 -5.49 -8.59
CA GLY A 68 -6.65 -5.96 -9.18
C GLY A 68 -5.63 -4.84 -9.36
N LEU A 69 -6.05 -3.68 -9.88
CA LEU A 69 -5.18 -2.50 -10.02
C LEU A 69 -4.66 -2.00 -8.66
N TYR A 70 -5.55 -1.96 -7.65
CA TYR A 70 -5.18 -1.56 -6.30
C TYR A 70 -4.19 -2.55 -5.67
N ALA A 71 -4.49 -3.85 -5.75
CA ALA A 71 -3.61 -4.91 -5.26
C ALA A 71 -2.24 -4.87 -5.96
N GLY A 72 -2.21 -4.71 -7.28
CA GLY A 72 -1.00 -4.59 -8.08
C GLY A 72 -0.14 -3.39 -7.67
N THR A 73 -0.77 -2.24 -7.45
CA THR A 73 -0.10 -1.02 -6.97
C THR A 73 0.49 -1.23 -5.57
N MET A 74 -0.27 -1.86 -4.67
CA MET A 74 0.18 -2.16 -3.31
C MET A 74 1.39 -3.11 -3.31
N LEU A 75 1.35 -4.17 -4.12
CA LEU A 75 2.46 -5.10 -4.31
C LEU A 75 3.68 -4.40 -4.93
N GLY A 76 3.49 -3.60 -5.97
CA GLY A 76 4.56 -2.83 -6.61
C GLY A 76 5.26 -1.88 -5.64
N TYR A 77 4.49 -1.18 -4.80
CA TYR A 77 5.03 -0.33 -3.74
C TYR A 77 5.84 -1.14 -2.71
N MET A 78 5.32 -2.29 -2.27
CA MET A 78 6.05 -3.17 -1.35
C MET A 78 7.40 -3.63 -1.90
N ILE A 79 7.41 -4.10 -3.16
CA ILE A 79 8.61 -4.57 -3.84
C ILE A 79 9.61 -3.42 -3.98
N SER A 80 9.16 -2.26 -4.44
CA SER A 80 10.01 -1.06 -4.60
C SER A 80 10.66 -0.65 -3.28
N LYS A 81 9.90 -0.68 -2.18
CA LYS A 81 10.39 -0.37 -0.84
C LYS A 81 11.40 -1.41 -0.35
N TYR A 82 11.13 -2.69 -0.58
CA TYR A 82 12.02 -3.78 -0.21
C TYR A 82 13.37 -3.67 -0.94
N LEU A 83 13.34 -3.46 -2.26
CA LEU A 83 14.53 -3.25 -3.07
C LEU A 83 15.31 -2.01 -2.63
N GLY A 84 14.63 -0.89 -2.37
CA GLY A 84 15.27 0.32 -1.83
C GLY A 84 16.05 0.05 -0.54
N THR A 85 15.43 -0.61 0.44
CA THR A 85 16.10 -0.93 1.71
C THR A 85 17.29 -1.89 1.56
N ARG A 86 17.28 -2.77 0.54
CA ARG A 86 18.42 -3.66 0.26
C ARG A 86 19.62 -2.88 -0.28
N THR A 87 19.37 -1.96 -1.22
CA THR A 87 20.43 -1.13 -1.82
C THR A 87 21.09 -0.20 -0.80
N GLU A 88 20.35 0.33 0.17
CA GLU A 88 20.93 1.13 1.25
C GLU A 88 21.85 0.31 2.16
N LYS A 89 21.43 -0.92 2.51
CA LYS A 89 22.25 -1.82 3.33
C LYS A 89 23.55 -2.21 2.62
N GLU A 90 23.48 -2.48 1.32
CA GLU A 90 24.66 -2.80 0.51
C GLU A 90 25.65 -1.62 0.46
N LYS A 91 25.16 -0.38 0.28
CA LYS A 91 26.02 0.82 0.32
C LYS A 91 26.69 1.03 1.68
N ILE A 92 25.98 0.77 2.78
CA ILE A 92 26.55 0.88 4.14
C ILE A 92 27.67 -0.17 4.34
N LEU A 93 27.43 -1.42 3.93
CA LEU A 93 28.42 -2.50 3.99
C LEU A 93 29.67 -2.17 3.18
N GLU A 94 29.52 -1.62 1.97
CA GLU A 94 30.65 -1.22 1.13
C GLU A 94 31.45 -0.08 1.77
N THR A 95 30.77 0.87 2.40
CA THR A 95 31.43 2.00 3.10
C THR A 95 32.24 1.53 4.31
N ILE A 96 31.72 0.57 5.07
CA ILE A 96 32.44 -0.04 6.20
C ILE A 96 33.64 -0.84 5.69
N ARG A 97 33.47 -1.63 4.63
CA ARG A 97 34.56 -2.42 4.02
C ARG A 97 35.69 -1.55 3.48
N LYS A 98 35.40 -0.39 2.90
CA LYS A 98 36.41 0.57 2.39
C LYS A 98 37.15 1.33 3.49
N ARG A 99 36.62 1.36 4.72
CA ARG A 99 37.25 2.03 5.87
C ARG A 99 38.09 1.08 6.75
N ALA A 100 37.94 -0.23 6.56
CA ALA A 100 38.76 -1.27 7.19
C ALA A 100 39.97 -1.58 6.30
#